data_AF-A0A124F3M7-F1
#
_entry.id   AF-A0A124F3M7-F1
#
_cell.length_a   1.000
_cell.length_b   1.000
_cell.length_c   1.000
_cell.angle_alpha   90.00
_cell.angle_beta   90.00
_cell.angle_gamma   90.00
#
_symmetry.space_group_name_H-M   'P 1'
#
loop_
_entity.id
_entity.type
_entity.pdbx_description
1 polymer ?
#
loop_
_entity_poly.entity_id
_entity_poly.type
_entity_poly.pdbx_seq_one_letter_code
_entity_poly.pdbx_strand_id
1 'polypeptide(L)'
;MWTGPGPVTGRSADRTHLVWAAQGRPARVRRHGAAAAVAARGLCGRDRIAVAGDAEDAVPLVRDLLAEPGAGYRPFGDAPLMEELARRIPGLVLTDPFYWMQTDSPCDAPGSSAVRWLDAAGERAAAPLFDRWFPQSYARPGLTGVRRWAGVHGGSGPLAVAADAWSADGCGFLAGVVTVPEARGHGLGAAVCGFVADALVREHGRAALMVDADNAPAVAAYERIGMAKRLFRAAATTV
;
A
#
# COMPACT_ATOMS: atom_id res chain seq x y z
N MET A 1 -13.62 30.18 10.01
CA MET A 1 -12.15 30.29 9.86
C MET A 1 -11.57 28.93 10.17
N TRP A 2 -11.22 28.17 9.14
CA TRP A 2 -10.72 26.79 9.24
C TRP A 2 -9.24 26.84 9.61
N THR A 3 -8.88 26.31 10.77
CA THR A 3 -7.47 26.06 11.13
C THR A 3 -7.14 24.66 10.63
N GLY A 4 -6.31 24.58 9.58
CA GLY A 4 -5.79 23.32 9.04
C GLY A 4 -5.05 22.48 10.10
N PRO A 5 -4.70 21.22 9.78
CA PRO A 5 -4.03 20.35 10.73
C PRO A 5 -2.68 20.96 11.13
N GLY A 6 -2.51 21.25 12.43
CA GLY A 6 -1.24 21.66 13.01
C GLY A 6 -0.17 20.58 12.81
N PRO A 7 1.12 20.98 12.83
CA PRO A 7 2.22 20.06 12.54
C PRO A 7 2.27 18.94 13.59
N VAL A 8 2.23 17.70 13.12
CA VAL A 8 2.44 16.50 13.93
C VAL A 8 3.94 16.34 14.13
N THR A 9 4.48 16.84 15.23
CA THR A 9 5.89 16.65 15.61
C THR A 9 6.06 15.34 16.37
N GLY A 10 6.37 14.29 15.61
CA GLY A 10 6.77 12.95 16.03
C GLY A 10 7.02 12.17 14.75
N ARG A 11 8.21 11.53 14.60
CA ARG A 11 8.73 10.91 13.36
C ARG A 11 7.61 10.55 12.36
N SER A 12 7.42 11.40 11.33
CA SER A 12 6.24 11.34 10.45
C SER A 12 6.11 10.02 9.68
N ALA A 13 7.17 9.20 9.66
CA ALA A 13 7.24 7.89 9.04
C ALA A 13 6.33 6.83 9.72
N ASP A 14 5.98 6.99 11.00
CA ASP A 14 5.28 5.93 11.74
C ASP A 14 3.77 5.85 11.43
N ARG A 15 3.22 6.84 10.73
CA ARG A 15 1.77 6.95 10.45
C ARG A 15 1.45 7.12 8.96
N THR A 16 2.37 6.78 8.06
CA THR A 16 2.17 6.91 6.61
C THR A 16 0.94 6.15 6.11
N HIS A 17 0.62 4.98 6.70
CA HIS A 17 -0.58 4.21 6.33
C HIS A 17 -1.89 4.93 6.68
N LEU A 18 -1.90 5.80 7.70
CA LEU A 18 -3.04 6.67 8.01
C LEU A 18 -3.20 7.77 6.96
N VAL A 19 -2.08 8.39 6.54
CA VAL A 19 -2.06 9.43 5.49
C VAL A 19 -2.58 8.83 4.19
N TRP A 20 -2.05 7.66 3.80
CA TRP A 20 -2.52 6.91 2.64
C TRP A 20 -4.02 6.60 2.73
N ALA A 21 -4.52 6.13 3.88
CA ALA A 21 -5.94 5.82 4.04
C ALA A 21 -6.86 7.06 3.98
N ALA A 22 -6.34 8.25 4.30
CA ALA A 22 -7.12 9.48 4.34
C ALA A 22 -7.50 10.05 2.96
N GLN A 23 -7.09 9.41 1.86
CA GLN A 23 -7.38 9.86 0.49
C GLN A 23 -8.84 9.68 0.04
N GLY A 24 -9.61 8.82 0.72
CA GLY A 24 -11.04 8.65 0.43
C GLY A 24 -11.79 9.96 0.68
N ARG A 25 -12.86 10.26 -0.08
CA ARG A 25 -13.71 11.43 0.20
C ARG A 25 -15.15 11.01 0.54
N PRO A 26 -15.67 11.39 1.72
CA PRO A 26 -14.95 11.90 2.90
C PRO A 26 -14.32 10.74 3.69
N ALA A 27 -12.99 10.67 3.76
CA ALA A 27 -12.29 9.77 4.67
C ALA A 27 -12.64 10.15 6.11
N ARG A 28 -13.04 9.16 6.91
CA ARG A 28 -13.47 9.40 8.29
C ARG A 28 -12.28 9.20 9.19
N VAL A 29 -11.65 10.31 9.56
CA VAL A 29 -10.59 10.32 10.56
C VAL A 29 -11.23 10.42 11.94
N ARG A 30 -10.84 9.52 12.84
CA ARG A 30 -11.21 9.51 14.26
C ARG A 30 -9.93 9.55 15.10
N ARG A 31 -9.99 10.21 16.26
CA ARG A 31 -8.89 10.31 17.21
C ARG A 31 -9.43 10.14 18.61
N HIS A 32 -8.68 9.45 19.45
CA HIS A 32 -8.95 9.26 20.87
C HIS A 32 -7.59 9.06 21.55
N GLY A 33 -7.30 9.84 22.59
CA GLY A 33 -5.98 9.84 23.23
C GLY A 33 -4.81 9.92 22.23
N ALA A 34 -3.89 8.96 22.30
CA ALA A 34 -2.74 8.82 21.40
C ALA A 34 -3.07 8.10 20.08
N ALA A 35 -4.26 7.49 19.97
CA ALA A 35 -4.66 6.71 18.80
C ALA A 35 -5.40 7.52 17.73
N ALA A 36 -5.28 7.02 16.50
CA ALA A 36 -6.04 7.49 15.35
C ALA A 36 -6.49 6.31 14.49
N ALA A 37 -7.70 6.43 13.95
CA ALA A 37 -8.27 5.49 13.00
C ALA A 37 -8.79 6.23 11.77
N VAL A 38 -8.52 5.71 10.58
CA VAL A 38 -8.98 6.28 9.31
C VAL A 38 -9.78 5.24 8.54
N ALA A 39 -11.10 5.46 8.44
CA ALA A 39 -11.97 4.61 7.64
C ALA A 39 -12.08 5.13 6.20
N ALA A 40 -11.83 4.22 5.25
CA ALA A 40 -11.87 4.49 3.82
C ALA A 40 -12.63 3.36 3.10
N ARG A 41 -13.61 3.74 2.27
CA ARG A 41 -14.40 2.78 1.47
C ARG A 41 -13.75 2.53 0.11
N GLY A 42 -13.78 1.28 -0.34
CA GLY A 42 -13.26 0.86 -1.66
C GLY A 42 -11.75 1.08 -1.88
N LEU A 43 -10.99 1.47 -0.86
CA LEU A 43 -9.55 1.74 -0.97
C LEU A 43 -8.79 0.44 -1.25
N CYS A 44 -8.08 0.39 -2.38
CA CYS A 44 -7.41 -0.83 -2.84
C CYS A 44 -8.39 -2.03 -2.84
N GLY A 45 -9.58 -1.79 -3.41
CA GLY A 45 -10.65 -2.76 -3.58
C GLY A 45 -11.39 -3.17 -2.30
N ARG A 46 -11.11 -2.52 -1.16
CA ARG A 46 -11.71 -2.89 0.14
C ARG A 46 -12.10 -1.71 0.99
N ASP A 47 -13.08 -1.93 1.85
CA ASP A 47 -13.35 -1.06 2.98
C ASP A 47 -12.30 -1.31 4.06
N ARG A 48 -11.54 -0.27 4.42
CA ARG A 48 -10.38 -0.37 5.31
C ARG A 48 -10.52 0.58 6.49
N ILE A 49 -9.98 0.16 7.63
CA ILE A 49 -9.71 1.04 8.78
C ILE A 49 -8.21 1.00 9.04
N ALA A 50 -7.48 2.05 8.70
CA ALA A 50 -6.07 2.16 9.08
C ALA A 50 -5.99 2.62 10.54
N VAL A 51 -5.21 1.93 11.38
CA VAL A 51 -5.13 2.21 12.83
C VAL A 51 -3.69 2.43 13.26
N ALA A 52 -3.45 3.41 14.13
CA ALA A 52 -2.16 3.61 14.80
C ALA A 52 -2.35 4.20 16.21
N GLY A 53 -1.34 4.01 17.06
CA GLY A 53 -1.33 4.46 18.45
C GLY A 53 -1.54 3.31 19.44
N ASP A 54 -1.85 3.65 20.68
CA ASP A 54 -1.95 2.67 21.76
C ASP A 54 -3.27 1.89 21.70
N ALA A 55 -3.22 0.62 22.10
CA ALA A 55 -4.37 -0.27 22.01
C ALA A 55 -5.57 0.19 22.86
N GLU A 56 -5.31 0.72 24.06
CA GLU A 56 -6.36 1.23 24.95
C GLU A 56 -7.19 2.32 24.27
N ASP A 57 -6.52 3.23 23.58
CA ASP A 57 -7.15 4.33 22.87
C ASP A 57 -7.75 3.91 21.51
N ALA A 58 -7.15 2.90 20.86
CA ALA A 58 -7.60 2.43 19.55
C ALA A 58 -8.86 1.56 19.62
N VAL A 59 -9.06 0.79 20.69
CA VAL A 59 -10.24 -0.08 20.87
C VAL A 59 -11.57 0.65 20.67
N PRO A 60 -11.87 1.78 21.35
CA PRO A 60 -13.14 2.48 21.14
C PRO A 60 -13.29 2.97 19.70
N LEU A 61 -12.23 3.50 19.09
CA LEU A 61 -12.27 3.97 17.70
C LEU A 61 -12.64 2.86 16.71
N VAL A 62 -12.02 1.68 16.85
CA VAL A 62 -12.23 0.56 15.95
C VAL A 62 -13.62 -0.05 16.15
N ARG A 63 -14.10 -0.18 17.39
CA ARG A 63 -15.46 -0.66 17.68
C ARG A 63 -16.53 0.23 17.06
N ASP A 64 -16.40 1.54 17.24
CA ASP A 64 -17.37 2.51 16.71
C ASP A 64 -17.44 2.44 15.17
N LEU A 65 -16.29 2.30 14.51
CA LEU A 65 -16.23 2.19 13.05
C LEU A 65 -16.76 0.85 12.53
N LEU A 66 -16.51 -0.26 13.23
CA LEU A 66 -17.02 -1.59 12.88
C LEU A 66 -18.54 -1.70 13.10
N ALA A 67 -19.12 -0.90 13.99
CA ALA A 67 -20.57 -0.87 14.22
C ALA A 67 -21.34 -0.11 13.12
N GLU A 68 -20.66 0.56 12.17
CA GLU A 68 -21.32 1.26 11.07
C GLU A 68 -22.04 0.25 10.14
N PRO A 69 -23.37 0.36 9.96
CA PRO A 69 -24.14 -0.60 9.16
C PRO A 69 -23.64 -0.72 7.70
N GLY A 70 -23.56 -1.96 7.22
CA GLY A 70 -23.20 -2.29 5.84
C GLY A 70 -21.71 -2.12 5.52
N ALA A 71 -20.86 -1.77 6.49
CA ALA A 71 -19.45 -1.61 6.26
C ALA A 71 -18.69 -2.92 6.52
N GLY A 72 -18.22 -3.57 5.44
CA GLY A 72 -17.33 -4.73 5.52
C GLY A 72 -15.89 -4.35 5.86
N TYR A 73 -15.70 -3.46 6.83
CA TYR A 73 -14.42 -2.85 7.12
C TYR A 73 -13.39 -3.89 7.57
N ARG A 74 -12.17 -3.72 7.08
CA ARG A 74 -10.99 -4.50 7.50
C ARG A 74 -9.98 -3.58 8.20
N PRO A 75 -9.94 -3.60 9.54
CA PRO A 75 -8.90 -2.92 10.29
C PRO A 75 -7.50 -3.42 9.94
N PHE A 76 -6.53 -2.54 9.86
CA PHE A 76 -5.12 -2.90 9.68
C PHE A 76 -4.18 -1.88 10.31
N GLY A 77 -3.00 -2.34 10.71
CA GLY A 77 -1.96 -1.55 11.37
C GLY A 77 -0.79 -2.44 11.80
N ASP A 78 0.10 -1.91 12.62
CA ASP A 78 1.23 -2.68 13.18
C ASP A 78 0.75 -3.96 13.88
N ALA A 79 1.48 -5.05 13.67
CA ALA A 79 1.10 -6.36 14.16
C ALA A 79 0.83 -6.40 15.68
N PRO A 80 1.69 -5.82 16.56
CA PRO A 80 1.41 -5.83 18.00
C PRO A 80 0.12 -5.11 18.39
N LEU A 81 -0.18 -3.98 17.73
CA LEU A 81 -1.43 -3.24 17.95
C LEU A 81 -2.63 -4.08 17.51
N MET A 82 -2.55 -4.68 16.32
CA MET A 82 -3.64 -5.50 15.79
C MET A 82 -3.90 -6.76 16.63
N GLU A 83 -2.85 -7.37 17.19
CA GLU A 83 -2.96 -8.49 18.13
C GLU A 83 -3.65 -8.10 19.43
N GLU A 84 -3.34 -6.92 19.99
CA GLU A 84 -4.06 -6.38 21.14
C GLU A 84 -5.53 -6.08 20.81
N LEU A 85 -5.82 -5.51 19.64
CA LEU A 85 -7.20 -5.25 19.20
C LEU A 85 -7.99 -6.55 19.06
N ALA A 86 -7.41 -7.59 18.47
CA ALA A 86 -8.06 -8.89 18.33
C ALA A 86 -8.34 -9.56 19.69
N ARG A 87 -7.46 -9.39 20.67
CA ARG A 87 -7.70 -9.85 22.06
C ARG A 87 -8.87 -9.12 22.73
N ARG A 88 -9.04 -7.83 22.45
CA ARG A 88 -9.99 -6.95 23.16
C ARG A 88 -11.32 -6.74 22.44
N ILE A 89 -11.40 -7.01 21.13
CA ILE A 89 -12.61 -6.82 20.33
C ILE A 89 -13.15 -8.20 19.92
N PRO A 90 -14.25 -8.66 20.56
CA PRO A 90 -14.87 -9.94 20.21
C PRO A 90 -15.21 -10.03 18.73
N GLY A 91 -14.93 -11.19 18.12
CA GLY A 91 -15.21 -11.45 16.70
C GLY A 91 -14.21 -10.87 15.71
N LEU A 92 -13.19 -10.13 16.18
CA LEU A 92 -12.13 -9.61 15.32
C LEU A 92 -11.06 -10.68 15.07
N VAL A 93 -10.99 -11.21 13.84
CA VAL A 93 -10.06 -12.27 13.46
C VAL A 93 -8.95 -11.73 12.58
N LEU A 94 -7.71 -11.98 12.98
CA LEU A 94 -6.52 -11.55 12.24
C LEU A 94 -6.32 -12.40 10.98
N THR A 95 -5.87 -11.74 9.91
CA THR A 95 -5.42 -12.41 8.68
C THR A 95 -3.92 -12.67 8.72
N ASP A 96 -3.41 -13.32 7.68
CA ASP A 96 -1.97 -13.49 7.49
C ASP A 96 -1.24 -12.14 7.54
N PRO A 97 -0.03 -12.13 8.12
CA PRO A 97 0.77 -10.92 8.22
C PRO A 97 1.29 -10.47 6.85
N PHE A 98 1.48 -9.17 6.73
CA PHE A 98 2.10 -8.55 5.56
C PHE A 98 3.04 -7.44 6.01
N TYR A 99 3.97 -7.04 5.16
CA TYR A 99 4.79 -5.87 5.41
C TYR A 99 4.15 -4.64 4.78
N TRP A 100 4.00 -3.59 5.58
CA TRP A 100 3.98 -2.23 5.06
C TRP A 100 5.43 -1.82 4.81
N MET A 101 5.81 -1.60 3.55
CA MET A 101 7.15 -1.15 3.19
C MET A 101 7.08 0.28 2.67
N GLN A 102 8.05 1.11 3.05
CA GLN A 102 8.08 2.51 2.62
C GLN A 102 9.49 3.10 2.52
N THR A 103 9.62 4.17 1.76
CA THR A 103 10.81 5.03 1.71
C THR A 103 10.39 6.50 1.55
N ASP A 104 11.19 7.42 2.08
CA ASP A 104 11.15 8.86 1.80
C ASP A 104 12.41 9.34 1.09
N SER A 105 13.32 8.42 0.78
CA SER A 105 14.55 8.70 0.08
C SER A 105 14.41 8.27 -1.39
N PRO A 106 14.71 9.16 -2.35
CA PRO A 106 14.84 8.81 -3.76
C PRO A 106 15.79 7.61 -3.92
N CYS A 107 15.56 6.80 -4.95
CA CYS A 107 16.47 5.70 -5.23
C CYS A 107 17.62 6.24 -6.07
N ASP A 108 18.80 6.42 -5.47
CA ASP A 108 20.01 6.91 -6.17
C ASP A 108 20.64 5.85 -7.09
N ALA A 109 20.11 4.62 -7.13
CA ALA A 109 20.60 3.61 -8.04
C ALA A 109 20.32 4.06 -9.49
N PRO A 110 21.31 3.99 -10.40
CA PRO A 110 21.07 4.33 -11.81
C PRO A 110 19.96 3.43 -12.33
N GLY A 111 18.78 4.02 -12.55
CA GLY A 111 17.66 3.32 -13.12
C GLY A 111 18.10 2.66 -14.42
N SER A 112 17.72 1.40 -14.62
CA SER A 112 17.91 0.77 -15.92
C SER A 112 17.24 1.66 -16.96
N SER A 113 17.99 2.13 -17.96
CA SER A 113 17.46 2.96 -19.07
C SER A 113 16.30 2.29 -19.83
N ALA A 114 16.07 1.00 -19.59
CA ALA A 114 14.99 0.21 -20.16
C ALA A 114 13.62 0.43 -19.48
N VAL A 115 13.58 0.96 -18.24
CA VAL A 115 12.33 1.22 -17.53
C VAL A 115 11.74 2.55 -17.99
N ARG A 116 10.45 2.56 -18.33
CA ARG A 116 9.72 3.77 -18.70
C ARG A 116 8.27 3.71 -18.25
N TRP A 117 7.63 4.87 -18.10
CA TRP A 117 6.17 4.95 -18.06
C TRP A 117 5.58 4.39 -19.36
N LEU A 118 4.54 3.58 -19.23
CA LEU A 118 3.82 2.97 -20.33
C LEU A 118 2.85 3.99 -20.93
N ASP A 119 2.70 3.95 -22.26
CA ASP A 119 1.57 4.60 -22.92
C ASP A 119 0.34 3.68 -22.89
N ALA A 120 -0.76 4.12 -23.50
CA ALA A 120 -1.99 3.34 -23.55
C ALA A 120 -1.83 1.97 -24.24
N ALA A 121 -0.89 1.82 -25.18
CA ALA A 121 -0.63 0.54 -25.82
C ALA A 121 0.14 -0.40 -24.90
N GLY A 122 1.16 0.12 -24.20
CA GLY A 122 1.90 -0.62 -23.17
C GLY A 122 1.01 -1.08 -22.03
N GLU A 123 0.09 -0.23 -21.55
CA GLU A 123 -0.87 -0.62 -20.51
C GLU A 123 -1.81 -1.73 -20.96
N ARG A 124 -2.34 -1.66 -22.20
CA ARG A 124 -3.14 -2.75 -22.78
C ARG A 124 -2.34 -4.05 -22.90
N ALA A 125 -1.06 -3.97 -23.27
CA ALA A 125 -0.18 -5.13 -23.36
C ALA A 125 0.20 -5.71 -21.98
N ALA A 126 0.14 -4.91 -20.92
CA ALA A 126 0.40 -5.34 -19.55
C ALA A 126 -0.79 -6.09 -18.93
N ALA A 127 -2.03 -5.78 -19.34
CA ALA A 127 -3.23 -6.37 -18.73
C ALA A 127 -3.24 -7.92 -18.72
N PRO A 128 -2.90 -8.63 -19.82
CA PRO A 128 -2.88 -10.10 -19.83
C PRO A 128 -1.86 -10.73 -18.85
N LEU A 129 -0.85 -9.97 -18.40
CA LEU A 129 0.11 -10.48 -17.43
C LEU A 129 -0.56 -10.78 -16.09
N PHE A 130 -1.57 -10.01 -15.70
CA PHE A 130 -2.28 -10.20 -14.44
C PHE A 130 -3.14 -11.45 -14.46
N ASP A 131 -3.88 -11.67 -15.54
CA ASP A 131 -4.71 -12.86 -15.67
C ASP A 131 -3.88 -14.14 -15.64
N ARG A 132 -2.69 -14.10 -16.27
CA ARG A 132 -1.81 -15.26 -16.36
C ARG A 132 -0.96 -15.51 -15.12
N TRP A 133 -0.41 -14.45 -14.52
CA TRP A 133 0.66 -14.58 -13.51
C TRP A 133 0.32 -14.03 -12.14
N PHE A 134 -0.66 -13.15 -12.02
CA PHE A 134 -1.06 -12.61 -10.72
C PHE A 134 -2.55 -12.24 -10.65
N PRO A 135 -3.45 -13.23 -10.77
CA PRO A 135 -4.88 -12.97 -10.86
C PRO A 135 -5.47 -12.40 -9.56
N GLN A 136 -4.78 -12.53 -8.43
CA GLN A 136 -5.22 -11.96 -7.15
C GLN A 136 -4.71 -10.53 -6.92
N SER A 137 -4.05 -9.91 -7.91
CA SER A 137 -3.55 -8.54 -7.74
C SER A 137 -4.68 -7.54 -7.58
N TYR A 138 -4.56 -6.66 -6.59
CA TYR A 138 -5.49 -5.56 -6.37
C TYR A 138 -5.42 -4.51 -7.48
N ALA A 139 -4.22 -4.24 -8.00
CA ALA A 139 -4.00 -3.24 -9.03
C ALA A 139 -3.86 -3.93 -10.39
N ARG A 140 -4.69 -3.50 -11.33
CA ARG A 140 -4.71 -3.95 -12.72
C ARG A 140 -4.96 -2.76 -13.64
N PRO A 141 -4.48 -2.78 -14.88
CA PRO A 141 -4.78 -1.72 -15.86
C PRO A 141 -6.30 -1.49 -15.96
N GLY A 142 -6.71 -0.21 -15.99
CA GLY A 142 -8.11 0.20 -16.09
C GLY A 142 -8.92 0.22 -14.78
N LEU A 143 -8.35 -0.21 -13.65
CA LEU A 143 -9.05 -0.11 -12.35
C LEU A 143 -9.03 1.31 -11.79
N THR A 144 -10.13 1.72 -11.16
CA THR A 144 -10.23 3.01 -10.48
C THR A 144 -9.18 3.11 -9.37
N GLY A 145 -8.45 4.22 -9.38
CA GLY A 145 -7.35 4.49 -8.45
C GLY A 145 -5.98 4.03 -8.93
N VAL A 146 -5.89 3.21 -9.98
CA VAL A 146 -4.62 2.95 -10.66
C VAL A 146 -4.35 4.08 -11.65
N ARG A 147 -3.27 4.85 -11.47
CA ARG A 147 -3.04 6.10 -12.20
C ARG A 147 -2.23 5.90 -13.48
N ARG A 148 -1.11 5.18 -13.37
CA ARG A 148 -0.17 4.96 -14.48
C ARG A 148 0.72 3.75 -14.20
N TRP A 149 1.22 3.15 -15.27
CA TRP A 149 2.10 1.98 -15.21
C TRP A 149 3.51 2.29 -15.69
N ALA A 150 4.51 1.76 -15.02
CA ALA A 150 5.86 1.66 -15.55
C ALA A 150 6.16 0.23 -15.99
N GLY A 151 7.07 0.07 -16.94
CA GLY A 151 7.51 -1.26 -17.32
C GLY A 151 8.80 -1.30 -18.13
N VAL A 152 9.37 -2.50 -18.16
CA VAL A 152 10.46 -2.90 -19.04
C VAL A 152 9.86 -3.74 -20.16
N HIS A 153 10.17 -3.39 -21.42
CA HIS A 153 9.68 -4.14 -22.58
C HIS A 153 10.73 -5.07 -23.15
N GLY A 154 10.30 -6.26 -23.56
CA GLY A 154 11.02 -7.15 -24.47
C GLY A 154 10.41 -7.10 -25.87
N GLY A 155 10.86 -8.00 -26.74
CA GLY A 155 10.39 -8.07 -28.13
C GLY A 155 8.90 -8.42 -28.29
N SER A 156 8.30 -9.11 -27.31
CA SER A 156 6.92 -9.60 -27.35
C SER A 156 5.95 -8.86 -26.41
N GLY A 157 6.41 -7.83 -25.69
CA GLY A 157 5.60 -7.09 -24.73
C GLY A 157 6.34 -6.77 -23.42
N PRO A 158 5.62 -6.28 -22.39
CA PRO A 158 6.22 -5.98 -21.10
C PRO A 158 6.71 -7.24 -20.38
N LEU A 159 7.96 -7.20 -19.90
CA LEU A 159 8.60 -8.27 -19.12
C LEU A 159 8.42 -8.05 -17.61
N ALA A 160 8.39 -6.80 -17.17
CA ALA A 160 8.13 -6.42 -15.80
C ALA A 160 7.34 -5.13 -15.76
N VAL A 161 6.38 -5.04 -14.84
CA VAL A 161 5.51 -3.87 -14.64
C VAL A 161 5.31 -3.58 -13.15
N ALA A 162 5.08 -2.31 -12.83
CA ALA A 162 4.59 -1.85 -11.54
C ALA A 162 3.74 -0.58 -11.75
N ALA A 163 2.77 -0.36 -10.87
CA ALA A 163 1.84 0.76 -10.96
C ALA A 163 2.06 1.77 -9.83
N ASP A 164 1.81 3.03 -10.16
CA ASP A 164 1.32 4.02 -9.21
C ASP A 164 -0.19 3.84 -9.06
N ALA A 165 -0.65 3.49 -7.86
CA ALA A 165 -2.06 3.24 -7.58
C ALA A 165 -2.47 3.68 -6.18
N TRP A 166 -3.57 4.40 -6.06
CA TRP A 166 -4.09 4.94 -4.79
C TRP A 166 -3.07 5.79 -4.06
N SER A 167 -2.35 6.65 -4.78
CA SER A 167 -1.45 7.64 -4.19
C SER A 167 -2.25 8.77 -3.54
N ALA A 168 -1.81 9.18 -2.36
CA ALA A 168 -2.37 10.27 -1.57
C ALA A 168 -1.35 11.42 -1.49
N ASP A 169 -1.82 12.63 -1.19
CA ASP A 169 -0.90 13.71 -0.81
C ASP A 169 -0.11 13.29 0.44
N GLY A 170 1.22 13.42 0.39
CA GLY A 170 2.14 12.93 1.43
C GLY A 170 2.43 11.42 1.42
N CYS A 171 1.81 10.62 0.54
CA CYS A 171 2.13 9.20 0.39
C CYS A 171 1.75 8.64 -1.00
N GLY A 172 2.75 8.48 -1.86
CA GLY A 172 2.61 7.68 -3.07
C GLY A 172 2.49 6.20 -2.76
N PHE A 173 1.73 5.45 -3.55
CA PHE A 173 1.52 4.02 -3.33
C PHE A 173 1.78 3.19 -4.58
N LEU A 174 2.69 2.22 -4.43
CA LEU A 174 3.13 1.30 -5.47
C LEU A 174 2.35 -0.02 -5.34
N ALA A 175 1.80 -0.49 -6.45
CA ALA A 175 1.03 -1.74 -6.49
C ALA A 175 1.22 -2.49 -7.82
N GLY A 176 0.63 -3.68 -7.93
CA GLY A 176 0.50 -4.37 -9.21
C GLY A 176 1.83 -4.85 -9.80
N VAL A 177 2.78 -5.27 -8.97
CA VAL A 177 4.10 -5.70 -9.45
C VAL A 177 4.01 -7.09 -10.08
N VAL A 178 4.42 -7.19 -11.35
CA VAL A 178 4.53 -8.47 -12.06
C VAL A 178 5.85 -8.53 -12.82
N THR A 179 6.51 -9.67 -12.78
CA THR A 179 7.62 -10.02 -13.68
C THR A 179 7.34 -11.38 -14.29
N VAL A 180 7.34 -11.45 -15.63
CA VAL A 180 7.10 -12.70 -16.37
C VAL A 180 8.15 -13.75 -15.98
N PRO A 181 7.79 -15.05 -15.84
CA PRO A 181 8.69 -16.07 -15.35
C PRO A 181 10.05 -16.12 -16.05
N GLU A 182 10.05 -15.95 -17.37
CA GLU A 182 11.23 -16.01 -18.24
C GLU A 182 12.21 -14.87 -17.98
N ALA A 183 11.74 -13.77 -17.36
CA ALA A 183 12.54 -12.58 -17.07
C ALA A 183 12.88 -12.41 -15.57
N ARG A 184 12.48 -13.38 -14.72
CA ARG A 184 12.83 -13.38 -13.29
C ARG A 184 14.32 -13.62 -13.08
N GLY A 185 14.84 -13.25 -11.91
CA GLY A 185 16.27 -13.40 -11.59
C GLY A 185 17.20 -12.33 -12.20
N HIS A 186 16.71 -11.49 -13.11
CA HIS A 186 17.48 -10.46 -13.81
C HIS A 186 17.32 -9.05 -13.21
N GLY A 187 16.75 -8.93 -12.00
CA GLY A 187 16.55 -7.65 -11.32
C GLY A 187 15.46 -6.74 -11.89
N LEU A 188 14.72 -7.16 -12.93
CA LEU A 188 13.71 -6.30 -13.59
C LEU A 188 12.58 -5.84 -12.66
N GLY A 189 12.12 -6.71 -11.76
CA GLY A 189 11.12 -6.35 -10.74
C GLY A 189 11.61 -5.24 -9.81
N ALA A 190 12.86 -5.34 -9.33
CA ALA A 190 13.47 -4.29 -8.51
C ALA A 190 13.67 -3.00 -9.31
N ALA A 191 14.07 -3.09 -10.59
CA ALA A 191 14.27 -1.93 -11.45
C ALA A 191 12.96 -1.14 -11.68
N VAL A 192 11.86 -1.82 -12.03
CA VAL A 192 10.57 -1.15 -12.23
C VAL A 192 10.01 -0.58 -10.93
N CYS A 193 10.20 -1.29 -9.81
CA CYS A 193 9.75 -0.79 -8.51
C CYS A 193 10.56 0.41 -8.04
N GLY A 194 11.89 0.39 -8.23
CA GLY A 194 12.76 1.52 -7.92
C GLY A 194 12.38 2.75 -8.72
N PHE A 195 12.14 2.62 -10.02
CA PHE A 195 11.69 3.71 -10.89
C PHE A 195 10.35 4.33 -10.42
N VAL A 196 9.37 3.49 -10.08
CA VAL A 196 8.06 3.97 -9.59
C VAL A 196 8.20 4.61 -8.21
N ALA A 197 8.90 3.97 -7.27
CA ALA A 197 9.11 4.49 -5.92
C ALA A 197 9.83 5.84 -5.95
N ASP A 198 10.86 5.98 -6.78
CA ASP A 198 11.62 7.21 -6.97
C ASP A 198 10.76 8.36 -7.49
N ALA A 199 9.88 8.09 -8.47
CA ALA A 199 8.91 9.08 -8.93
C ALA A 199 7.88 9.45 -7.85
N LEU A 200 7.39 8.47 -7.09
CA LEU A 200 6.42 8.67 -6.01
C LEU A 200 7.02 9.48 -4.85
N VAL A 201 8.29 9.23 -4.49
CA VAL A 201 9.00 10.03 -3.48
C VAL A 201 9.14 11.48 -3.94
N ARG A 202 9.50 11.72 -5.21
CA ARG A 202 9.61 13.09 -5.71
C ARG A 202 8.26 13.82 -5.79
N GLU A 203 7.18 13.10 -6.09
CA GLU A 203 5.84 13.68 -6.26
C GLU A 203 5.10 13.85 -4.93
N HIS A 204 5.24 12.90 -4.00
CA HIS A 204 4.45 12.83 -2.76
C HIS A 204 5.30 12.88 -1.48
N GLY A 205 6.63 13.00 -1.60
CA GLY A 205 7.58 12.96 -0.47
C GLY A 205 7.85 11.55 0.08
N ARG A 206 6.98 10.57 -0.20
CA ARG A 206 7.08 9.18 0.27
C ARG A 206 6.53 8.21 -0.77
N ALA A 207 7.06 7.00 -0.80
CA ALA A 207 6.49 5.87 -1.51
C ALA A 207 6.25 4.71 -0.54
N ALA A 208 5.11 4.03 -0.65
CA ALA A 208 4.77 2.87 0.15
C ALA A 208 4.16 1.74 -0.69
N LEU A 209 4.21 0.52 -0.16
CA LEU A 209 3.53 -0.65 -0.70
C LEU A 209 3.15 -1.64 0.41
N MET A 210 2.31 -2.61 0.05
CA MET A 210 2.03 -3.78 0.88
C MET A 210 2.52 -5.03 0.16
N VAL A 211 3.14 -5.96 0.91
CA VAL A 211 3.60 -7.25 0.40
C VAL A 211 3.40 -8.33 1.46
N ASP A 212 2.90 -9.51 1.06
CA ASP A 212 2.72 -10.65 1.97
C ASP A 212 4.05 -11.00 2.66
N ALA A 213 4.00 -11.30 3.96
CA ALA A 213 5.21 -11.45 4.76
C ALA A 213 6.04 -12.70 4.40
N ASP A 214 5.40 -13.70 3.78
CA ASP A 214 6.02 -14.93 3.29
C ASP A 214 6.65 -14.78 1.89
N ASN A 215 6.42 -13.66 1.20
CA ASN A 215 6.99 -13.38 -0.11
C ASN A 215 8.43 -12.84 -0.01
N ALA A 216 9.32 -13.69 0.52
CA ALA A 216 10.73 -13.36 0.75
C ALA A 216 11.45 -12.77 -0.49
N PRO A 217 11.24 -13.27 -1.73
CA PRO A 217 11.87 -12.68 -2.91
C PRO A 217 11.45 -11.24 -3.19
N ALA A 218 10.16 -10.91 -3.01
CA ALA A 218 9.68 -9.55 -3.21
C ALA A 218 10.15 -8.61 -2.09
N VAL A 219 10.07 -9.06 -0.83
CA VAL A 219 10.59 -8.29 0.32
C VAL A 219 12.06 -7.92 0.11
N ALA A 220 12.91 -8.89 -0.28
CA ALA A 220 14.32 -8.63 -0.56
C ALA A 220 14.53 -7.67 -1.75
N ALA A 221 13.64 -7.67 -2.75
CA ALA A 221 13.68 -6.71 -3.85
C ALA A 221 13.38 -5.28 -3.40
N TYR A 222 12.40 -5.11 -2.51
CA TYR A 222 12.03 -3.81 -1.98
C TYR A 222 13.06 -3.25 -0.99
N GLU A 223 13.69 -4.11 -0.18
CA GLU A 223 14.80 -3.71 0.69
C GLU A 223 16.00 -3.20 -0.12
N ARG A 224 16.33 -3.83 -1.25
CA ARG A 224 17.43 -3.39 -2.14
C ARG A 224 17.21 -2.01 -2.76
N ILE A 225 15.96 -1.57 -2.92
CA ILE A 225 15.64 -0.21 -3.40
C ILE A 225 15.44 0.78 -2.26
N GLY A 226 15.82 0.42 -1.03
CA GLY A 226 15.85 1.32 0.13
C GLY A 226 14.55 1.38 0.94
N MET A 227 13.59 0.47 0.71
CA MET A 227 12.34 0.47 1.49
C MET A 227 12.51 -0.23 2.83
N ALA A 228 12.14 0.45 3.91
CA ALA A 228 12.07 -0.12 5.25
C ALA A 228 10.73 -0.84 5.46
N LYS A 229 10.75 -2.02 6.09
CA LYS A 229 9.55 -2.83 6.37
C LYS A 229 9.09 -2.72 7.81
N ARG A 230 7.77 -2.75 8.00
CA ARG A 230 7.10 -2.90 9.29
C ARG A 230 6.07 -4.02 9.19
N LEU A 231 6.07 -4.92 10.17
CA LEU A 231 5.15 -6.05 10.19
C LEU A 231 3.75 -5.58 10.58
N PHE A 232 2.80 -5.77 9.68
CA PHE A 232 1.42 -5.38 9.82
C PHE A 232 0.52 -6.61 9.80
N ARG A 233 -0.67 -6.46 10.38
CA ARG A 233 -1.78 -7.42 10.18
C ARG A 233 -3.03 -6.67 9.79
N ALA A 234 -3.91 -7.37 9.08
CA ALA A 234 -5.28 -6.93 8.90
C ALA A 234 -6.19 -7.84 9.74
N ALA A 235 -7.43 -7.41 9.90
CA ALA A 235 -8.47 -8.18 10.55
C ALA A 235 -9.78 -8.09 9.78
N ALA A 236 -10.65 -9.05 10.03
CA ALA A 236 -12.04 -9.04 9.59
C ALA A 236 -12.93 -9.47 10.75
N THR A 237 -14.20 -9.06 10.73
CA THR A 237 -15.20 -9.56 11.67
C THR A 237 -15.73 -10.91 11.18
N THR A 238 -15.79 -11.90 12.08
CA THR A 238 -16.62 -13.09 11.83
C THR A 238 -18.09 -12.68 11.88
N VAL A 239 -18.83 -13.01 10.81
CA VAL A 239 -20.30 -12.92 10.78
C VAL A 239 -20.89 -13.97 11.71
#